data_AF-A0A964XI27-F1
#
_entry.id   AF-A0A964XI27-F1
#
_cell.length_a   1.000
_cell.length_b   1.000
_cell.length_c   1.000
_cell.angle_alpha   90.00
_cell.angle_beta   90.00
_cell.angle_gamma   90.00
#
_symmetry.space_group_name_H-M   'P 1'
#
loop_
_entity.id
_entity.type
_entity.pdbx_description
1 polymer ?
#
loop_
_entity_poly.entity_id
_entity_poly.type
_entity_poly.pdbx_seq_one_letter_code
_entity_poly.pdbx_strand_id
1 'polypeptide(L)' 'MVIFDIKEAKRRTRDRLREILKVQGFKELQHSVWVYPYPCEELHVLLKSELRVGKEVLYMVVEELENDGALREHFKLTKS' A
#
# COMPACT_ATOMS: atom_id res chain seq x y z
N MET A 1 1.49 4.99 2.45
CA MET A 1 1.95 3.62 2.75
C MET A 1 0.77 2.77 3.25
N VAL A 2 0.78 1.49 2.93
CA VAL A 2 -0.22 0.49 3.33
C VAL A 2 0.51 -0.70 3.92
N ILE A 3 0.13 -1.12 5.11
CA ILE A 3 0.62 -2.34 5.75
C ILE A 3 -0.58 -3.23 6.07
N PHE A 4 -0.42 -4.54 5.94
CA PHE A 4 -1.47 -5.45 6.33
C PHE A 4 -0.95 -6.74 6.98
N ASP A 5 -1.74 -7.30 7.89
CA ASP A 5 -1.57 -8.64 8.43
C ASP A 5 -2.89 -9.39 8.30
N ILE A 6 -3.03 -10.09 7.18
CA ILE A 6 -4.24 -10.85 6.82
C ILE A 6 -3.92 -12.32 6.98
N LYS A 7 -4.66 -13.00 7.87
CA LYS A 7 -4.50 -14.43 8.17
C LYS A 7 -4.55 -15.29 6.90
N GLU A 8 -3.78 -16.38 6.87
CA GLU A 8 -3.75 -17.33 5.73
C GLU A 8 -5.12 -17.86 5.33
N ALA A 9 -6.04 -18.05 6.28
CA ALA A 9 -7.42 -18.44 6.01
C ALA A 9 -8.16 -17.47 5.06
N LYS A 10 -7.70 -16.21 4.97
CA LYS A 10 -8.20 -15.16 4.08
C LYS A 10 -7.24 -14.87 2.92
N ARG A 11 -6.46 -15.86 2.47
CA ARG A 11 -5.48 -15.71 1.36
C ARG A 11 -6.08 -15.03 0.12
N ARG A 12 -7.31 -15.36 -0.27
CA ARG A 12 -7.99 -14.72 -1.42
C ARG A 12 -8.13 -13.20 -1.24
N THR A 13 -8.48 -12.74 -0.03
CA THR A 13 -8.58 -11.30 0.29
C THR A 13 -7.22 -10.63 0.22
N ARG A 14 -6.16 -11.28 0.75
CA ARG A 14 -4.78 -10.78 0.66
C ARG A 14 -4.32 -10.64 -0.78
N ASP A 15 -4.51 -11.68 -1.58
CA ASP A 15 -4.07 -11.69 -2.97
C ASP A 15 -4.85 -10.63 -3.77
N ARG A 16 -6.15 -10.48 -3.52
CA ARG A 16 -6.97 -9.41 -4.12
C ARG A 16 -6.50 -8.00 -3.74
N LEU A 17 -6.15 -7.78 -2.47
CA LEU A 17 -5.59 -6.50 -2.01
C LEU A 17 -4.30 -6.16 -2.76
N ARG A 18 -3.39 -7.12 -2.90
CA ARG A 18 -2.13 -6.93 -3.65
C ARG A 18 -2.39 -6.54 -5.10
N GLU A 19 -3.32 -7.21 -5.77
CA GLU A 19 -3.66 -6.87 -7.16
C GLU A 19 -4.27 -5.47 -7.28
N ILE A 20 -5.14 -5.07 -6.35
CA ILE A 20 -5.68 -3.70 -6.30
C ILE A 20 -4.54 -2.70 -6.14
N LEU A 21 -3.64 -2.90 -5.17
CA LEU A 21 -2.52 -1.99 -4.91
C LEU A 21 -1.60 -1.86 -6.13
N LYS A 22 -1.27 -2.97 -6.80
CA LYS A 22 -0.49 -2.95 -8.06
C LYS A 22 -1.17 -2.14 -9.15
N VAL A 23 -2.47 -2.36 -9.38
CA VAL A 23 -3.25 -1.63 -10.41
C VAL A 23 -3.31 -0.14 -10.12
N GLN A 24 -3.38 0.24 -8.84
CA GLN A 24 -3.35 1.64 -8.41
C GLN A 24 -1.93 2.26 -8.42
N GLY A 25 -0.91 1.51 -8.85
CA GLY A 25 0.46 2.01 -8.98
C GLY A 25 1.26 2.01 -7.67
N PHE A 26 0.79 1.34 -6.61
CA PHE A 26 1.60 1.12 -5.43
C PHE A 26 2.76 0.18 -5.74
N LYS A 27 3.92 0.45 -5.12
CA LYS A 27 5.09 -0.41 -5.17
C LYS A 27 5.16 -1.28 -3.91
N GLU A 28 5.36 -2.58 -4.11
CA GLU A 28 5.69 -3.49 -3.02
C GLU A 28 7.09 -3.17 -2.47
N LEU A 29 7.16 -2.87 -1.18
CA LEU A 29 8.41 -2.66 -0.43
C LEU A 29 8.83 -3.94 0.30
N GLN A 30 7.86 -4.65 0.87
CA GLN A 30 8.00 -5.98 1.47
C GLN A 30 6.67 -6.75 1.30
N HIS A 31 6.66 -8.04 1.65
CA HIS A 31 5.54 -8.97 1.41
C HIS A 31 4.14 -8.43 1.79
N SER A 32 4.04 -7.61 2.84
CA SER A 32 2.78 -6.95 3.25
C SER A 32 2.92 -5.44 3.45
N VAL A 33 3.95 -4.82 2.87
CA VAL A 33 4.24 -3.39 2.99
C VAL A 33 4.30 -2.77 1.60
N TRP A 34 3.44 -1.79 1.36
CA TRP A 34 3.22 -1.17 0.06
C TRP A 34 3.30 0.34 0.16
N VAL A 35 3.96 0.96 -0.80
CA VAL A 35 4.22 2.40 -0.80
C VAL A 35 3.72 3.06 -2.08
N TYR A 36 3.29 4.30 -1.95
CA TYR A 36 2.89 5.18 -3.04
C TYR A 36 3.29 6.61 -2.64
N PRO A 37 3.77 7.45 -3.58
CA PRO A 37 4.42 8.72 -3.25
C PRO A 37 3.46 9.83 -2.82
N TYR A 38 2.15 9.65 -3.01
CA TYR A 38 1.14 10.65 -2.70
C TYR A 38 0.10 10.10 -1.71
N PRO A 39 -0.54 10.95 -0.89
CA PRO A 39 -1.74 10.57 -0.16
C PRO A 39 -2.81 10.04 -1.13
N CYS A 40 -3.49 8.97 -0.75
CA CYS A 40 -4.52 8.31 -1.54
C CYS A 40 -5.72 8.10 -0.63
N GLU A 41 -6.50 9.16 -0.43
CA GLU A 41 -7.66 9.15 0.47
C GLU A 41 -8.74 8.17 0.01
N GLU A 42 -8.88 8.00 -1.31
CA GLU A 42 -9.79 7.06 -1.95
C GLU A 42 -9.50 5.60 -1.57
N LEU A 43 -8.23 5.28 -1.28
CA LEU A 43 -7.85 3.94 -0.84
C LEU A 43 -8.49 3.58 0.50
N HIS A 44 -8.63 4.55 1.40
CA HIS A 44 -9.26 4.29 2.70
C HIS A 44 -10.74 3.92 2.54
N VAL A 45 -11.44 4.51 1.57
CA VAL A 45 -12.82 4.15 1.21
C VAL A 45 -12.84 2.74 0.62
N LEU A 46 -11.98 2.47 -0.36
CA LEU A 46 -11.87 1.18 -1.05
C LEU A 46 -11.57 0.01 -0.09
N LEU A 47 -10.62 0.18 0.82
CA LEU A 47 -10.24 -0.83 1.81
C LEU A 47 -11.43 -1.20 2.72
N LYS A 48 -12.22 -0.21 3.13
CA LYS A 48 -13.38 -0.41 4.01
C LYS A 48 -14.58 -1.01 3.28
N SER A 49 -14.86 -0.58 2.04
CA SER A 49 -16.05 -0.99 1.29
C SER A 49 -15.90 -2.33 0.59
N GLU A 50 -14.77 -2.58 -0.09
CA GLU A 50 -14.60 -3.73 -0.98
C GLU A 50 -14.10 -4.98 -0.26
N LEU A 51 -13.12 -4.80 0.62
CA LEU A 51 -12.39 -5.94 1.20
C LEU A 51 -12.93 -6.35 2.56
N ARG A 52 -13.78 -5.52 3.19
CA ARG A 52 -14.26 -5.67 4.58
C ARG A 52 -13.12 -5.96 5.56
N VAL A 53 -11.91 -5.51 5.21
CA VAL A 53 -10.71 -5.66 6.01
C VAL A 53 -10.76 -4.57 7.07
N GLY A 54 -10.96 -5.00 8.32
CA GLY A 54 -11.03 -4.11 9.48
C GLY A 54 -9.62 -3.72 9.92
N LYS A 55 -9.28 -4.09 11.16
CA LYS A 55 -7.97 -3.80 11.80
C LYS A 55 -6.77 -4.51 11.16
N GLU A 56 -6.99 -5.34 10.14
CA GLU A 56 -5.96 -6.12 9.45
C GLU A 56 -5.17 -5.28 8.43
N VAL A 57 -5.62 -4.06 8.10
CA VAL A 57 -4.96 -3.15 7.17
C VAL A 57 -4.79 -1.78 7.81
N LEU A 58 -3.60 -1.21 7.70
CA LEU A 58 -3.23 0.12 8.15
C LEU A 58 -2.82 0.97 6.95
N TYR A 59 -3.44 2.15 6.84
CA TYR A 59 -3.05 3.19 5.90
C TYR A 59 -2.33 4.30 6.66
N MET A 60 -1.20 4.76 6.12
CA MET A 60 -0.38 5.81 6.72
C MET A 60 0.06 6.81 5.66
N VAL A 61 -0.08 8.09 5.98
CA VAL A 61 0.68 9.16 5.33
C VAL A 61 1.94 9.34 6.15
N VAL A 62 3.10 9.20 5.51
CA VAL A 62 4.41 9.28 6.15
C VAL A 62 5.13 10.46 5.54
N GLU A 63 5.69 11.34 6.38
CA GLU A 63 6.46 12.51 5.92
C GLU A 63 7.84 12.09 5.41
N GLU A 64 8.45 11.10 6.05
CA GLU A 64 9.79 10.61 5.72
C GLU A 64 9.85 9.08 5.74
N LEU A 65 10.68 8.53 4.86
CA LEU A 65 11.05 7.12 4.81
C LEU A 65 12.56 7.03 4.56
N GLU A 66 13.29 6.36 5.45
CA GLU A 66 14.73 6.19 5.29
C GLU A 66 15.07 5.39 4.04
N ASN A 67 16.20 5.72 3.40
CA ASN A 67 16.74 5.02 2.22
C ASN A 67 15.76 4.91 1.04
N ASP A 68 14.92 5.93 0.83
CA ASP A 68 13.89 5.95 -0.22
C ASP A 68 14.41 6.21 -1.65
N GLY A 69 15.73 6.27 -1.87
CA GLY A 69 16.32 6.63 -3.16
C GLY A 69 15.81 5.80 -4.34
N ALA A 70 15.74 4.47 -4.17
CA ALA A 70 15.21 3.57 -5.20
C ALA A 70 13.69 3.76 -5.42
N LEU A 71 12.95 4.14 -4.38
CA LEU A 71 11.52 4.44 -4.49
C LEU A 71 11.30 5.75 -5.24
N ARG A 72 12.09 6.78 -4.94
CA ARG A 72 12.04 8.07 -5.67
C ARG A 72 12.33 7.87 -7.15
N GLU A 73 13.35 7.08 -7.48
CA GLU A 73 13.65 6.73 -8.87
C GLU A 73 12.49 5.97 -9.53
N HIS A 74 11.95 4.94 -8.85
CA HIS A 74 10.81 4.18 -9.34
C HIS A 74 9.58 5.05 -9.64
N PHE A 75 9.28 6.00 -8.77
CA PHE A 75 8.16 6.93 -8.91
C PHE A 75 8.49 8.19 -9.73
N LYS A 76 9.70 8.28 -10.30
CA LYS A 76 10.18 9.44 -11.07
C LYS A 76 10.07 10.76 -10.29
N LEU A 77 10.26 10.70 -8.97
CA LEU A 77 10.37 11.86 -8.12
C LEU A 77 11.79 12.39 -8.23
N THR A 78 12.04 13.26 -9.22
CA THR A 78 13.33 13.97 -9.33
C THR A 78 13.57 14.76 -8.04
N LYS A 79 14.78 14.66 -7.49
CA LYS A 79 15.25 15.61 -6.47
C LYS A 79 15.26 16.99 -7.12
N SER A 80 14.47 17.93 -6.60
CA SER A 80 14.79 19.37 -6.74
C SER A 80 15.98 19.69 -5.84
#